data_AF-A0A7Y9XAZ5-F1
#
_entry.id   AF-A0A7Y9XAZ5-F1
#
_cell.length_a   1.000
_cell.length_b   1.000
_cell.length_c   1.000
_cell.angle_alpha   90.00
_cell.angle_beta   90.00
_cell.angle_gamma   90.00
#
_symmetry.space_group_name_H-M   'P 1'
#
loop_
_entity.id
_entity.type
_entity.pdbx_description
1 polymer ?
#
loop_
_entity_poly.entity_id
_entity_poly.type
_entity_poly.pdbx_seq_one_letter_code
_entity_poly.pdbx_strand_id
1 'polypeptide(L)' 'MDMDAALKRSDSTSWRTDPGDWTEYAGPVYAEAAGQCVDWGGAIGDEWVVRNGTNRG' A
#
# COMPACT_ATOMS: atom_id res chain seq x y z
N MET A 1 2.46 11.96 -13.36
CA MET A 1 1.57 10.77 -13.49
C MET A 1 1.63 10.15 -12.14
N ASP A 2 0.52 10.21 -11.43
CA ASP A 2 0.53 9.92 -10.02
C ASP A 2 0.82 8.44 -9.82
N MET A 3 1.78 8.13 -8.97
CA MET A 3 2.06 6.77 -8.54
C MET A 3 2.06 6.73 -7.03
N ASP A 4 1.36 5.76 -6.47
CA ASP A 4 1.23 5.63 -5.02
C ASP A 4 1.63 4.20 -4.62
N ALA A 5 2.31 4.08 -3.49
CA ALA A 5 2.42 2.82 -2.77
C ALA A 5 1.68 2.94 -1.44
N ALA A 6 0.95 1.90 -1.03
CA ALA A 6 0.21 1.92 0.21
C ALA A 6 0.16 0.58 0.93
N LEU A 7 0.11 0.65 2.26
CA LEU A 7 -0.08 -0.48 3.16
C LEU A 7 -1.11 -0.17 4.24
N LYS A 8 -1.90 -1.18 4.61
CA LYS A 8 -2.67 -1.16 5.86
C LYS A 8 -2.70 -2.55 6.49
N ARG A 9 -2.99 -2.61 7.78
CA ARG A 9 -3.46 -3.88 8.38
C ARG A 9 -4.82 -4.23 7.78
N SER A 10 -5.07 -5.51 7.51
CA SER A 10 -6.33 -5.94 6.88
C SER A 10 -7.56 -5.67 7.76
N ASP A 11 -7.38 -5.57 9.07
CA ASP A 11 -8.43 -5.22 10.05
C ASP A 11 -8.61 -3.70 10.26
N SER A 12 -7.85 -2.89 9.52
CA SER A 12 -7.93 -1.43 9.54
C SER A 12 -8.54 -0.88 8.25
N THR A 13 -9.05 0.33 8.32
CA THR A 13 -9.48 1.13 7.17
C THR A 13 -8.48 2.23 6.81
N SER A 14 -7.45 2.45 7.65
CA SER A 14 -6.47 3.52 7.47
C SER A 14 -5.25 3.03 6.68
N TRP A 15 -5.01 3.67 5.54
CA TRP A 15 -3.84 3.43 4.69
C TRP A 15 -2.67 4.32 5.10
N ARG A 16 -1.48 3.73 5.15
CA ARG A 16 -0.20 4.45 5.06
C ARG A 16 0.14 4.49 3.57
N THR A 17 0.37 5.69 3.04
CA THR A 17 0.59 5.88 1.60
C THR A 17 1.82 6.75 1.38
N ASP A 18 2.61 6.42 0.36
CA ASP A 18 3.63 7.28 -0.22
C ASP A 18 3.13 7.77 -1.60
N PRO A 19 2.47 8.94 -1.65
CA PRO A 19 1.96 9.49 -2.90
C PRO A 19 3.00 10.36 -3.61
N GLY A 20 2.93 10.45 -4.94
CA GLY A 20 3.74 11.42 -5.69
C GLY A 20 3.83 11.20 -7.19
N ASP A 21 4.52 12.14 -7.85
CA ASP A 21 4.88 12.07 -9.28
C ASP A 21 6.15 11.22 -9.48
N TRP A 22 6.09 9.95 -9.06
CA TRP A 22 7.19 9.02 -9.32
C TRP A 22 7.16 8.58 -10.78
N THR A 23 8.32 8.21 -11.32
CA THR A 23 8.45 7.68 -12.69
C THR A 23 8.94 6.25 -12.74
N GLU A 24 9.47 5.74 -11.62
CA GLU A 24 10.13 4.43 -11.57
C GLU A 24 9.77 3.64 -10.30
N TYR A 25 9.69 4.30 -9.14
CA TYR A 25 9.46 3.64 -7.86
C TYR A 25 8.72 4.54 -6.87
N ALA A 26 7.63 4.05 -6.29
CA ALA A 26 6.90 4.64 -5.17
C ALA A 26 7.11 3.76 -3.92
N GLY A 27 7.43 4.37 -2.78
CA GLY A 27 7.79 3.71 -1.52
C GLY A 27 9.24 3.99 -1.07
N PRO A 28 9.70 3.31 0.00
CA PRO A 28 9.02 2.24 0.74
C PRO A 28 7.95 2.77 1.71
N VAL A 29 6.92 1.96 1.92
CA VAL A 29 5.89 2.18 2.95
C VAL A 29 6.05 1.14 4.05
N TYR A 30 5.90 1.56 5.31
CA TYR A 30 6.04 0.69 6.47
C TYR A 30 4.74 0.63 7.29
N ALA A 31 4.42 -0.56 7.78
CA ALA A 31 3.32 -0.81 8.69
C ALA A 31 3.76 -1.76 9.81
N GLU A 32 3.38 -1.45 11.05
CA GLU A 32 3.58 -2.34 12.19
C GLU A 32 2.48 -3.40 12.22
N ALA A 33 2.80 -4.59 11.68
CA ALA A 33 1.81 -5.65 11.46
C ALA A 33 2.41 -7.07 11.60
N ALA A 34 3.43 -7.25 12.45
CA ALA A 34 3.99 -8.57 12.71
C ALA A 34 2.91 -9.55 13.20
N GLY A 35 2.87 -10.76 12.61
CA GLY A 35 1.86 -11.78 12.91
C GLY A 35 0.44 -11.45 12.44
N GLN A 36 0.26 -10.41 11.63
CA GLN A 36 -1.04 -9.92 11.19
C GLN A 36 -1.09 -9.84 9.67
N CYS A 37 -2.31 -9.86 9.14
CA CYS A 37 -2.53 -9.71 7.71
C CYS A 37 -2.38 -8.24 7.31
N VAL A 38 -1.78 -7.99 6.15
CA VAL A 38 -1.72 -6.64 5.55
C VAL A 38 -2.35 -6.63 4.17
N ASP A 39 -3.00 -5.52 3.83
CA ASP A 39 -3.40 -5.24 2.46
C ASP A 39 -2.36 -4.31 1.86
N TRP A 40 -1.96 -4.57 0.63
CA TRP A 40 -1.16 -3.65 -0.16
C TRP A 40 -2.00 -3.08 -1.31
N GLY A 41 -1.72 -1.83 -1.65
CA GLY A 41 -2.36 -1.16 -2.76
C GLY A 41 -1.49 -0.04 -3.30
N GLY A 42 -1.99 0.60 -4.34
CA GLY A 42 -1.27 1.68 -5.01
C GLY A 42 -2.03 2.15 -6.25
N ALA A 43 -1.63 3.33 -6.73
CA ALA A 43 -2.16 3.93 -7.95
C ALA A 43 -1.09 3.97 -9.04
N ILE A 44 -1.51 3.88 -10.30
CA ILE A 44 -0.74 4.35 -11.46
C ILE A 44 -1.69 5.19 -12.32
N GLY A 45 -1.45 6.51 -12.35
CA GLY A 45 -2.46 7.47 -12.79
C GLY A 45 -3.71 7.37 -11.92
N ASP A 46 -4.88 7.32 -12.56
CA ASP A 46 -6.17 7.25 -11.87
C ASP A 46 -6.58 5.82 -11.44
N GLU A 47 -5.80 4.80 -11.80
CA GLU A 47 -6.15 3.40 -11.53
C GLU A 47 -5.59 2.93 -10.19
N TRP A 48 -6.48 2.63 -9.25
CA TRP A 48 -6.13 2.07 -7.94
C TRP A 48 -6.28 0.55 -7.89
N VAL A 49 -5.22 -0.14 -7.50
CA VAL A 49 -5.23 -1.60 -7.33
C VAL A 49 -5.02 -1.98 -5.87
N VAL A 50 -5.76 -2.98 -5.40
CA VAL A 50 -5.62 -3.54 -4.05
C VAL A 50 -5.45 -5.05 -4.07
N ARG A 51 -4.66 -5.56 -3.12
CA ARG A 51 -4.56 -6.98 -2.78
C ARG A 51 -4.68 -7.13 -1.27
N ASN A 52 -5.65 -7.94 -0.87
CA ASN A 52 -6.01 -8.08 0.54
C ASN A 52 -5.39 -9.32 1.16
N GLY A 53 -5.08 -9.25 2.45
CA GLY A 53 -4.73 -10.42 3.25
C GLY A 53 -3.36 -11.02 2.93
N THR A 54 -2.41 -10.18 2.59
CA THR A 54 -1.04 -10.57 2.25
C THR A 54 -0.15 -10.64 3.50
N ASN A 55 1.06 -11.19 3.33
CA ASN A 55 2.10 -11.31 4.37
C ASN A 55 1.58 -11.82 5.73
N ARG A 56 0.76 -12.88 5.68
CA ARG A 56 0.27 -13.59 6.86
C ARG A 56 1.38 -14.51 7.36
N GLY A 57 1.75 -14.35 8.64
CA GLY A 57 2.74 -15.21 9.31
C GLY A 57 2.32 -16.67 9.36
#